data_AF-A0A397SGX2-F1
#
_entry.id   AF-A0A397SGX2-F1
#
_cell.length_a   1.000
_cell.length_b   1.000
_cell.length_c   1.000
_cell.angle_alpha   90.00
_cell.angle_beta   90.00
_cell.angle_gamma   90.00
#
_symmetry.space_group_name_H-M   'P 1'
#
loop_
_entity.id
_entity.type
_entity.pdbx_description
1 polymer ?
#
loop_
_entity_poly.entity_id
_entity_poly.type
_entity_poly.pdbx_seq_one_letter_code
_entity_poly.pdbx_strand_id
1 'polypeptide(L)'
;MSDDEREKRHREVSSSGSSSNFGGKYFADCAIKNDDSRRHLSWGLNLEGHCKNTSCRAYGQSERSIFGWGFRNGGKFNLFENGHECKCPLCGEYMQAITCGFFNTQWLIRGRRITDPSKPLEDFRNPKYGWNCVLDNEYEHPKETFKIVPWGEDFIIEVKSL
;
A
#
# COMPACT_ATOMS: atom_id res chain seq x y z
N MET A 1 28.22 13.89 -42.67
CA MET A 1 27.88 13.66 -41.26
C MET A 1 26.56 12.91 -41.25
N SER A 2 26.64 11.60 -41.10
CA SER A 2 25.54 10.64 -41.15
C SER A 2 25.13 10.21 -39.73
N ASP A 3 23.89 9.77 -39.59
CA ASP A 3 23.21 9.50 -38.32
C ASP A 3 23.80 8.37 -37.45
N ASP A 4 24.90 7.74 -37.89
CA ASP A 4 25.55 6.61 -37.21
C ASP A 4 26.59 6.99 -36.14
N GLU A 5 26.91 8.29 -35.97
CA GLU A 5 27.88 8.74 -34.93
C GLU A 5 27.22 9.26 -33.64
N ARG A 6 25.88 9.28 -33.56
CA ARG A 6 25.15 9.70 -32.35
C ARG A 6 24.89 8.56 -31.37
N GLU A 7 24.99 7.30 -31.83
CA GLU A 7 24.65 6.09 -31.06
C GLU A 7 25.87 5.38 -30.44
N LYS A 8 26.95 6.11 -30.15
CA LYS A 8 28.12 5.60 -29.41
C LYS A 8 28.48 6.36 -28.13
N ARG A 9 27.67 7.36 -27.73
CA ARG A 9 27.90 8.15 -26.50
C ARG A 9 27.03 7.80 -25.30
N HIS A 10 26.21 6.74 -25.39
CA HIS A 10 25.36 6.27 -24.28
C HIS A 10 25.78 4.93 -23.65
N ARG A 11 26.92 4.36 -24.09
CA ARG A 11 27.56 3.23 -23.41
C ARG A 11 28.92 3.72 -22.92
N GLU A 12 28.98 4.11 -21.65
CA GLU A 12 30.16 4.25 -20.79
C GLU A 12 29.93 5.38 -19.79
N VAL A 13 29.18 5.11 -18.71
CA VAL A 13 29.56 5.51 -17.34
C VAL A 13 28.86 4.54 -16.39
N SER A 14 29.46 3.36 -16.25
CA SER A 14 29.30 2.54 -15.05
C SER A 14 30.56 2.74 -14.23
N SER A 15 30.40 2.81 -12.90
CA SER A 15 31.43 2.79 -11.86
C SER A 15 32.01 4.15 -11.42
N SER A 16 31.56 4.64 -10.25
CA SER A 16 32.36 4.57 -9.01
C SER A 16 31.74 5.39 -7.86
N GLY A 17 31.70 4.81 -6.66
CA GLY A 17 32.01 5.52 -5.41
C GLY A 17 30.90 6.21 -4.60
N SER A 18 30.49 5.52 -3.52
CA SER A 18 30.53 6.01 -2.12
C SER A 18 29.47 6.95 -1.52
N SER A 19 28.70 6.35 -0.60
CA SER A 19 28.36 6.77 0.78
C SER A 19 27.40 7.94 1.10
N SER A 20 26.47 7.61 2.01
CA SER A 20 25.74 8.43 2.99
C SER A 20 24.70 9.44 2.50
N ASN A 21 23.42 9.20 2.83
CA ASN A 21 22.72 9.92 3.89
C ASN A 21 21.24 9.52 4.02
N PHE A 22 20.77 9.56 5.26
CA PHE A 22 19.41 9.30 5.72
C PHE A 22 18.36 10.15 4.99
N GLY A 23 17.21 9.54 4.69
CA GLY A 23 16.00 10.23 4.23
C GLY A 23 15.45 9.67 2.91
N GLY A 24 14.88 8.47 2.96
CA GLY A 24 14.29 7.83 1.78
C GLY A 24 12.97 8.49 1.37
N LYS A 25 13.03 9.45 0.44
CA LYS A 25 11.89 9.81 -0.42
C LYS A 25 11.69 8.68 -1.43
N TYR A 26 10.60 7.94 -1.30
CA TYR A 26 10.17 7.00 -2.33
C TYR A 26 9.48 7.81 -3.43
N PHE A 27 10.03 7.79 -4.65
CA PHE A 27 9.44 8.43 -5.83
C PHE A 27 8.71 7.37 -6.67
N ALA A 28 7.40 7.51 -6.93
CA ALA A 28 6.63 6.86 -7.98
C ALA A 28 7.30 6.97 -9.36
N ASP A 29 8.02 5.90 -9.66
CA ASP A 29 7.71 5.03 -10.80
C ASP A 29 7.42 3.61 -10.27
N CYS A 30 6.77 3.49 -9.09
CA CYS A 30 6.89 2.38 -8.14
C CYS A 30 6.24 1.03 -8.55
N ALA A 31 6.66 0.44 -9.67
CA ALA A 31 7.19 -0.90 -9.54
C ALA A 31 8.39 -0.77 -8.60
N ILE A 32 8.26 -1.23 -7.35
CA ILE A 32 9.41 -1.29 -6.45
C ILE A 32 10.50 -2.04 -7.22
N LYS A 33 11.57 -1.33 -7.62
CA LYS A 33 12.72 -1.86 -8.36
C LYS A 33 13.55 -2.77 -7.44
N ASN A 34 12.92 -3.85 -7.01
CA ASN A 34 13.56 -5.04 -6.47
C ASN A 34 12.86 -6.23 -7.13
N ASP A 35 13.64 -7.26 -7.39
CA ASP A 35 13.33 -8.54 -8.04
C ASP A 35 12.19 -9.37 -7.38
N ASP A 36 11.35 -8.73 -6.56
CA ASP A 36 10.33 -9.35 -5.73
C ASP A 36 8.94 -8.78 -6.07
N SER A 37 8.38 -9.29 -7.17
CA SER A 37 7.04 -9.00 -7.71
C SER A 37 5.84 -9.12 -6.74
N ARG A 38 6.06 -9.37 -5.44
CA ARG A 38 5.00 -9.43 -4.42
C ARG A 38 4.66 -8.09 -3.77
N ARG A 39 5.41 -7.02 -4.05
CA ARG A 39 5.17 -5.67 -3.51
C ARG A 39 4.91 -4.67 -4.63
N HIS A 40 3.76 -4.80 -5.30
CA HIS A 40 3.33 -3.88 -6.34
C HIS A 40 2.38 -2.80 -5.78
N LEU A 41 2.71 -1.53 -6.00
CA LEU A 41 1.88 -0.40 -5.59
C LEU A 41 0.90 0.00 -6.71
N SER A 42 -0.29 0.41 -6.32
CA SER A 42 -1.26 1.08 -7.18
C SER A 42 -1.61 2.46 -6.60
N TRP A 43 -1.93 3.43 -7.46
CA TRP A 43 -2.51 4.69 -6.97
C TRP A 43 -3.80 4.41 -6.22
N GLY A 44 -4.03 5.09 -5.10
CA GLY A 44 -5.13 4.83 -4.18
C GLY A 44 -4.73 3.94 -3.02
N LEU A 45 -5.60 2.98 -2.70
CA LEU A 45 -5.44 2.07 -1.55
C LEU A 45 -4.55 0.88 -1.88
N ASN A 46 -3.64 0.54 -0.98
CA ASN A 46 -2.77 -0.64 -1.06
C ASN A 46 -2.89 -1.45 0.23
N LEU A 47 -3.25 -2.73 0.13
CA LEU A 47 -3.47 -3.62 1.26
C LEU A 47 -2.23 -4.49 1.48
N GLU A 48 -1.76 -4.58 2.72
CA GLU A 48 -0.55 -5.33 3.06
C GLU A 48 -0.86 -6.53 3.94
N GLY A 49 -0.36 -7.71 3.58
CA GLY A 49 -0.60 -8.93 4.34
C GLY A 49 0.43 -10.02 4.07
N HIS A 50 0.31 -11.14 4.78
CA HIS A 50 1.09 -12.35 4.49
C HIS A 50 0.24 -13.37 3.74
N CYS A 51 0.84 -13.99 2.73
CA CYS A 51 0.24 -15.12 2.04
C CYS A 51 0.13 -16.32 2.98
N LYS A 52 -1.04 -16.98 3.00
CA LYS A 52 -1.27 -18.20 3.81
C LYS A 52 -1.09 -19.49 3.02
N ASN A 53 -0.98 -19.42 1.70
CA ASN A 53 -0.73 -20.59 0.86
C ASN A 53 0.74 -21.02 1.00
N THR A 54 0.97 -22.17 1.65
CA THR A 54 2.30 -22.76 1.93
C THR A 54 3.12 -23.08 0.69
N SER A 55 2.49 -23.24 -0.48
CA SER A 55 3.18 -23.48 -1.76
C SER A 55 3.65 -22.19 -2.45
N CYS A 56 3.21 -21.01 -1.98
CA CYS A 56 3.58 -19.73 -2.57
C CYS A 56 4.95 -19.27 -2.05
N ARG A 57 5.80 -18.71 -2.90
CA ARG A 57 7.08 -18.12 -2.48
C ARG A 57 6.95 -16.94 -1.49
N ALA A 58 5.77 -16.31 -1.40
CA ALA A 58 5.49 -15.28 -0.40
C ALA A 58 5.13 -15.84 0.99
N TYR A 59 4.93 -17.15 1.12
CA TYR A 59 4.63 -17.77 2.41
C TYR A 59 5.84 -17.70 3.34
N GLY A 60 5.60 -17.38 4.61
CA GLY A 60 6.65 -17.32 5.65
C GLY A 60 7.67 -16.17 5.48
N GLN A 61 7.51 -15.31 4.48
CA GLN A 61 8.39 -14.16 4.29
C GLN A 61 8.20 -13.12 5.40
N SER A 62 9.30 -12.53 5.86
CA SER A 62 9.31 -11.51 6.91
C SER A 62 8.58 -10.23 6.49
N GLU A 63 8.71 -9.86 5.22
CA GLU A 63 8.01 -8.70 4.66
C GLU A 63 6.59 -9.07 4.22
N ARG A 64 5.67 -8.12 4.31
CA ARG A 64 4.31 -8.26 3.78
C ARG A 64 4.29 -8.17 2.25
N SER A 65 3.36 -8.89 1.61
CA SER A 65 3.00 -8.66 0.21
C SER A 65 2.04 -7.48 0.12
N ILE A 66 2.04 -6.78 -1.01
CA ILE A 66 1.13 -5.65 -1.27
C ILE A 66 0.15 -6.04 -2.38
N PHE A 67 -1.13 -5.89 -2.08
CA PHE A 67 -2.22 -5.97 -3.03
C PHE A 67 -2.75 -4.56 -3.32
N GLY A 68 -2.51 -4.07 -4.53
CA GLY A 68 -3.02 -2.79 -5.00
C GLY A 68 -4.54 -2.83 -5.21
N TRP A 69 -5.30 -2.38 -4.21
CA TRP A 69 -6.76 -2.22 -4.33
C TRP A 69 -7.10 -1.06 -5.27
N GLY A 70 -6.34 0.01 -5.18
CA GLY A 70 -6.50 1.25 -5.94
C GLY A 70 -7.82 1.95 -5.64
N PHE A 71 -8.54 2.33 -6.69
CA PHE A 71 -9.83 3.04 -6.62
C PHE A 71 -11.05 2.13 -6.89
N ARG A 72 -10.91 0.82 -6.72
CA ARG A 72 -12.02 -0.14 -6.87
C ARG A 72 -13.21 0.27 -6.00
N ASN A 73 -14.41 -0.15 -6.41
CA ASN A 73 -15.67 0.13 -5.72
C ASN A 73 -15.89 1.63 -5.44
N GLY A 74 -15.55 2.48 -6.41
CA GLY A 74 -15.68 3.94 -6.29
C GLY A 74 -14.78 4.54 -5.20
N GLY A 75 -13.62 3.92 -4.98
CA GLY A 75 -12.68 4.31 -3.95
C GLY A 75 -13.08 3.91 -2.53
N LYS A 76 -14.03 2.98 -2.35
CA LYS A 76 -14.41 2.49 -1.02
C LYS A 76 -13.92 1.06 -0.81
N PHE A 77 -13.46 0.79 0.41
CA PHE A 77 -13.10 -0.55 0.85
C PHE A 77 -13.67 -0.79 2.24
N ASN A 78 -14.55 -1.77 2.37
CA ASN A 78 -15.02 -2.27 3.66
C ASN A 78 -14.30 -3.60 3.94
N LEU A 79 -13.66 -3.73 5.10
CA LEU A 79 -12.89 -4.94 5.42
C LEU A 79 -13.78 -6.20 5.52
N PHE A 80 -15.00 -6.07 6.02
CA PHE A 80 -15.95 -7.17 6.13
C PHE A 80 -16.49 -7.59 4.75
N GLU A 81 -16.90 -6.62 3.94
CA GLU A 81 -17.48 -6.89 2.63
C GLU A 81 -16.42 -7.28 1.60
N ASN A 82 -15.28 -6.59 1.55
CA ASN A 82 -14.27 -6.73 0.51
C ASN A 82 -13.02 -7.51 0.94
N GLY A 83 -12.88 -7.83 2.23
CA GLY A 83 -11.69 -8.49 2.75
C GLY A 83 -11.37 -9.80 2.03
N HIS A 84 -12.38 -10.56 1.64
CA HIS A 84 -12.24 -11.84 0.92
C HIS A 84 -11.63 -11.72 -0.49
N GLU A 85 -11.66 -10.52 -1.07
CA GLU A 85 -11.08 -10.18 -2.37
C GLU A 85 -9.58 -9.86 -2.29
N CYS A 86 -9.02 -9.70 -1.08
CA CYS A 86 -7.59 -9.48 -0.90
C CYS A 86 -6.80 -10.72 -1.34
N LYS A 87 -6.11 -10.63 -2.47
CA LYS A 87 -5.33 -11.73 -3.03
C LYS A 87 -3.83 -11.47 -2.96
N CYS A 88 -3.05 -12.53 -2.78
CA CYS A 88 -1.61 -12.48 -2.95
C CYS A 88 -1.30 -12.21 -4.43
N PRO A 89 -0.47 -11.20 -4.76
CA PRO A 89 -0.13 -10.87 -6.14
C PRO A 89 0.65 -11.98 -6.88
N LEU A 90 1.20 -12.96 -6.14
CA LEU A 90 2.01 -14.02 -6.74
C LEU A 90 1.24 -15.29 -7.08
N CYS A 91 0.36 -15.74 -6.18
CA CYS A 91 -0.39 -16.99 -6.37
C CYS A 91 -1.90 -16.77 -6.56
N GLY A 92 -2.39 -15.55 -6.42
CA GLY A 92 -3.83 -15.24 -6.51
C GLY A 92 -4.67 -15.74 -5.33
N GLU A 93 -4.08 -16.46 -4.37
CA GLU A 93 -4.78 -16.97 -3.20
C GLU A 93 -5.13 -15.89 -2.18
N TYR A 94 -6.10 -16.18 -1.32
CA TYR A 94 -6.50 -15.27 -0.25
C TYR A 94 -5.31 -14.86 0.63
N MET A 95 -5.20 -13.56 0.84
CA MET A 95 -4.22 -12.92 1.70
C MET A 95 -4.96 -12.13 2.76
N GLN A 96 -4.71 -12.45 4.04
CA GLN A 96 -5.27 -11.66 5.13
C GLN A 96 -4.55 -10.31 5.18
N ALA A 97 -5.27 -9.23 4.86
CA ALA A 97 -4.77 -7.87 5.05
C ALA A 97 -4.57 -7.60 6.55
N ILE A 98 -3.42 -7.02 6.88
CA ILE A 98 -2.98 -6.69 8.24
C ILE A 98 -2.97 -5.17 8.43
N THR A 99 -2.56 -4.44 7.39
CA THR A 99 -2.57 -2.98 7.36
C THR A 99 -2.81 -2.51 5.92
N CYS A 100 -2.83 -1.20 5.73
CA CYS A 100 -2.91 -0.56 4.43
C CYS A 100 -1.94 0.61 4.32
N GLY A 101 -1.63 0.99 3.10
CA GLY A 101 -0.96 2.25 2.78
C GLY A 101 -1.61 2.94 1.59
N PHE A 102 -1.27 4.20 1.42
CA PHE A 102 -1.89 5.11 0.47
C PHE A 102 -0.83 5.68 -0.45
N PHE A 103 -1.14 5.74 -1.74
CA PHE A 103 -0.20 6.16 -2.77
C PHE A 103 -0.87 7.13 -3.74
N ASN A 104 -0.33 8.34 -3.87
CA ASN A 104 -0.81 9.35 -4.83
C ASN A 104 -2.35 9.53 -4.80
N THR A 105 -2.89 9.81 -3.62
CA THR A 105 -4.33 9.76 -3.36
C THR A 105 -4.71 10.64 -2.17
N GLN A 106 -5.98 11.03 -2.12
CA GLN A 106 -6.61 11.45 -0.87
C GLN A 106 -7.20 10.23 -0.16
N TRP A 107 -7.19 10.20 1.17
CA TRP A 107 -7.76 9.11 1.94
C TRP A 107 -8.44 9.56 3.24
N LEU A 108 -9.42 8.76 3.67
CA LEU A 108 -10.05 8.84 4.98
C LEU A 108 -10.39 7.41 5.43
N ILE A 109 -10.29 7.16 6.72
CA ILE A 109 -10.72 5.91 7.34
C ILE A 109 -11.78 6.27 8.36
N ARG A 110 -12.88 5.54 8.37
CA ARG A 110 -13.93 5.70 9.35
C ARG A 110 -14.48 4.35 9.77
N GLY A 111 -15.11 4.31 10.93
CA GLY A 111 -15.81 3.13 11.41
C GLY A 111 -16.14 3.26 12.87
N ARG A 112 -16.45 2.13 13.48
CA ARG A 112 -16.82 2.05 14.89
C ARG A 112 -15.84 1.14 15.63
N ARG A 113 -15.33 1.58 16.77
CA ARG A 113 -14.35 0.84 17.58
C ARG A 113 -14.83 0.62 19.01
N ILE A 114 -14.37 -0.49 19.59
CA ILE A 114 -14.49 -0.75 21.03
C ILE A 114 -13.29 -0.09 21.70
N THR A 115 -13.52 1.01 22.42
CA THR A 115 -12.52 1.64 23.31
C THR A 115 -12.57 1.02 24.71
N ASP A 116 -13.75 0.59 25.13
CA ASP A 116 -14.05 -0.04 26.41
C ASP A 116 -15.16 -1.08 26.18
N PRO A 117 -14.96 -2.35 26.54
CA PRO A 117 -15.98 -3.40 26.36
C PRO A 117 -17.30 -3.13 27.09
N SER A 118 -17.31 -2.24 28.08
CA SER A 118 -18.51 -1.84 28.84
C SER A 118 -19.27 -0.67 28.22
N LYS A 119 -18.76 -0.06 27.15
CA LYS A 119 -19.35 1.11 26.51
C LYS A 119 -19.88 0.79 25.10
N PRO A 120 -20.84 1.58 24.58
CA PRO A 120 -21.21 1.52 23.18
C PRO A 120 -20.00 1.75 22.27
N LEU A 121 -20.07 1.23 21.05
CA LEU A 121 -19.06 1.49 20.02
C LEU A 121 -18.91 3.00 19.79
N GLU A 122 -17.67 3.47 19.75
CA GLU A 122 -17.35 4.86 19.44
C GLU A 122 -17.06 5.04 17.95
N ASP A 123 -17.63 6.10 17.36
CA ASP A 123 -17.29 6.51 16.00
C ASP A 123 -15.83 6.97 15.93
N PHE A 124 -15.15 6.49 14.90
CA PHE A 124 -13.76 6.77 14.61
C PHE A 124 -13.64 7.36 13.21
N ARG A 125 -12.76 8.35 13.08
CA ARG A 125 -12.36 8.93 11.79
C ARG A 125 -10.89 9.33 11.82
N ASN A 126 -10.13 8.92 10.80
CA ASN A 126 -8.74 9.29 10.58
C ASN A 126 -8.53 9.73 9.11
N PRO A 127 -8.09 10.97 8.85
CA PRO A 127 -7.81 12.01 9.83
C PRO A 127 -9.07 12.48 10.56
N LYS A 128 -8.88 13.04 11.77
CA LYS A 128 -9.99 13.58 12.58
C LYS A 128 -10.82 14.61 11.81
N TYR A 129 -10.17 15.40 10.94
CA TYR A 129 -10.80 16.41 10.11
C TYR A 129 -10.46 16.14 8.63
N GLY A 130 -11.48 16.09 7.79
CA GLY A 130 -11.31 16.07 6.33
C GLY A 130 -10.72 14.76 5.77
N TRP A 131 -9.92 14.92 4.72
CA TRP A 131 -9.18 13.88 4.00
C TRP A 131 -7.69 14.17 4.18
N ASN A 132 -6.87 13.14 4.33
CA ASN A 132 -5.42 13.26 4.21
C ASN A 132 -5.04 13.16 2.75
N CYS A 133 -3.96 13.84 2.34
CA CYS A 133 -3.46 13.81 0.98
C CYS A 133 -2.04 13.26 0.98
N VAL A 134 -1.79 12.28 0.12
CA VAL A 134 -0.46 11.77 -0.19
C VAL A 134 -0.11 12.22 -1.60
N LEU A 135 0.82 13.16 -1.70
CA LEU A 135 1.27 13.76 -2.95
C LEU A 135 2.65 13.21 -3.35
N ASP A 136 3.15 13.71 -4.47
CA ASP A 136 4.56 13.62 -4.86
C ASP A 136 5.11 12.21 -4.71
N ASN A 137 4.33 11.25 -5.21
CA ASN A 137 4.86 9.94 -5.48
C ASN A 137 5.29 9.19 -4.19
N GLU A 138 4.79 9.65 -3.03
CA GLU A 138 5.04 9.11 -1.70
C GLU A 138 4.05 8.00 -1.32
N TYR A 139 4.49 7.09 -0.42
CA TYR A 139 3.67 6.03 0.14
C TYR A 139 3.51 6.24 1.65
N GLU A 140 2.28 6.46 2.10
CA GLU A 140 1.99 6.74 3.50
C GLU A 140 1.22 5.59 4.15
N HIS A 141 1.69 5.15 5.32
CA HIS A 141 0.89 4.37 6.24
C HIS A 141 0.10 5.30 7.17
N PRO A 142 -1.15 4.95 7.51
CA PRO A 142 -1.88 5.65 8.54
C PRO A 142 -1.09 5.63 9.86
N LYS A 143 -0.90 6.80 10.47
CA LYS A 143 -0.08 6.99 11.68
C LYS A 143 -0.52 6.15 12.87
N GLU A 144 -1.81 5.88 12.95
CA GLU A 144 -2.35 4.89 13.88
C GLU A 144 -2.29 3.53 13.20
N THR A 145 -1.38 2.66 13.67
CA THR A 145 -1.41 1.26 13.25
C THR A 145 -2.74 0.67 13.69
N PHE A 146 -3.59 0.40 12.72
CA PHE A 146 -4.77 -0.42 12.92
C PHE A 146 -4.28 -1.85 13.14
N LYS A 147 -3.92 -2.18 14.37
CA LYS A 147 -4.11 -3.56 14.80
C LYS A 147 -5.56 -3.86 14.41
N ILE A 148 -5.83 -5.04 13.85
CA ILE A 148 -7.18 -5.51 13.64
C ILE A 148 -7.78 -5.66 15.05
N VAL A 149 -8.16 -4.54 15.65
CA VAL A 149 -9.11 -4.47 16.76
C VAL A 149 -10.34 -5.18 16.22
N PRO A 150 -11.15 -5.86 17.03
CA PRO A 150 -12.49 -6.25 16.61
C PRO A 150 -13.28 -4.96 16.31
N TRP A 151 -13.06 -4.41 15.11
CA TRP A 151 -13.85 -3.34 14.55
C TRP A 151 -15.23 -3.93 14.31
N GLY A 152 -16.27 -3.17 14.63
CA GLY A 152 -17.60 -3.50 14.16
C GLY A 152 -17.62 -3.58 12.63
N GLU A 153 -18.69 -4.10 12.05
CA GLU A 153 -18.90 -4.34 10.61
C GLU A 153 -18.73 -3.09 9.69
N ASP A 154 -18.38 -1.92 10.26
CA ASP A 154 -18.35 -0.61 9.61
C ASP A 154 -16.94 -0.03 9.37
N PHE A 155 -15.87 -0.83 9.41
CA PHE A 155 -14.54 -0.33 9.04
C PHE A 155 -14.48 -0.05 7.54
N ILE A 156 -14.46 1.23 7.18
CA ILE A 156 -14.50 1.72 5.81
C ILE A 156 -13.29 2.61 5.57
N ILE A 157 -12.52 2.27 4.54
CA ILE A 157 -11.49 3.12 3.96
C ILE A 157 -12.09 3.76 2.70
N GLU A 158 -11.94 5.06 2.57
CA GLU A 158 -12.28 5.79 1.35
C GLU A 158 -11.03 6.44 0.77
N VAL A 159 -10.89 6.37 -0.54
CA VAL A 159 -9.81 6.97 -1.33
C VAL A 159 -10.38 7.72 -2.52
N LYS A 160 -9.71 8.80 -2.92
CA LYS A 160 -10.05 9.61 -4.10
C LYS A 160 -8.80 9.96 -4.87
N SER A 161 -8.90 9.98 -6.19
CA SER A 161 -7.84 10.57 -7.01
C SER A 161 -7.61 12.02 -6.60
N LEU A 162 -6.36 12.47 -6.72
CA LEU A 162 -5.98 13.86 -6.52
C LEU A 162 -6.61 14.79 -7.57
#